data_AF-A0A9W4K367-F1
#
_entry.id   AF-A0A9W4K367-F1
#
_cell.length_a   1.000
_cell.length_b   1.000
_cell.length_c   1.000
_cell.angle_alpha   90.00
_cell.angle_beta   90.00
_cell.angle_gamma   90.00
#
_symmetry.space_group_name_H-M   'P 1'
#
loop_
_entity.id
_entity.type
_entity.pdbx_description
1 polymer ?
#
loop_
_entity_poly.entity_id
_entity_poly.type
_entity_poly.pdbx_seq_one_letter_code
_entity_poly.pdbx_strand_id
1 'polypeptide(L)' 'MSGMNVPLPDGCGVCGKEDNTRLCAGCRAVPYCSVEHQRFHRPEHKSDCNRIKKCGDAMKEQEEILRNLLVE' A
#
# COMPACT_ATOMS: atom_id res chain seq x y z
N MET A 1 -1.67 -15.13 -22.11
CA MET A 1 -0.92 -14.82 -20.88
C MET A 1 -1.94 -14.74 -19.76
N SER A 2 -2.02 -15.76 -18.92
CA SER A 2 -3.02 -15.86 -17.86
C SER A 2 -2.75 -14.78 -16.81
N GLY A 3 -3.66 -13.80 -16.70
CA GLY A 3 -3.58 -12.73 -15.72
C GLY A 3 -3.64 -13.30 -14.31
N MET A 4 -2.67 -12.92 -13.47
CA MET A 4 -2.66 -13.26 -12.05
C MET A 4 -3.86 -12.58 -11.36
N ASN A 5 -4.90 -13.36 -11.08
CA ASN A 5 -5.96 -12.99 -10.14
C ASN A 5 -5.55 -13.47 -8.74
N VAL A 6 -4.48 -12.90 -8.20
CA VAL A 6 -4.06 -13.16 -6.82
C VAL A 6 -4.79 -12.13 -5.95
N PRO A 7 -5.66 -12.58 -5.02
CA PRO A 7 -6.28 -11.68 -4.06
C PRO A 7 -5.19 -10.91 -3.32
N LEU A 8 -5.37 -9.60 -3.19
CA LEU A 8 -4.50 -8.80 -2.33
C LEU A 8 -4.65 -9.30 -0.89
N PRO A 9 -3.60 -9.24 -0.07
CA PRO A 9 -3.70 -9.64 1.32
C PRO A 9 -4.64 -8.70 2.08
N ASP A 10 -5.80 -9.22 2.46
CA ASP A 10 -6.84 -8.49 3.21
C ASP A 10 -6.59 -8.51 4.74
N GLY A 11 -5.65 -9.35 5.19
CA GLY A 11 -5.29 -9.55 6.59
C GLY A 11 -3.95 -8.93 6.99
N CYS A 12 -3.78 -8.68 8.29
CA CYS A 12 -2.56 -8.12 8.87
C CYS A 12 -1.30 -8.83 8.34
N GLY A 13 -0.34 -8.08 7.82
CA GLY A 13 0.92 -8.61 7.27
C GLY A 13 1.87 -9.28 8.27
N VAL A 14 1.43 -9.55 9.50
CA VAL A 14 2.18 -10.26 10.55
C VAL A 14 1.40 -11.46 11.08
N CYS A 15 0.13 -11.27 11.47
CA CYS A 15 -0.68 -12.33 12.08
C CYS A 15 -1.86 -12.82 11.23
N GLY A 16 -2.08 -12.23 10.06
CA GLY A 16 -3.17 -12.58 9.15
C GLY A 16 -4.58 -12.12 9.58
N LYS A 17 -4.74 -11.50 10.75
CA LYS A 17 -6.05 -11.03 11.22
C LYS A 17 -6.63 -9.95 10.31
N GLU A 18 -7.87 -10.12 9.89
CA GLU A 18 -8.57 -9.22 8.96
C GLU A 18 -9.29 -8.06 9.68
N ASP A 19 -9.68 -8.24 10.94
CA ASP A 19 -10.41 -7.20 11.69
C ASP A 19 -9.52 -6.04 12.12
N ASN A 20 -10.08 -4.82 12.04
CA ASN A 20 -9.49 -3.58 12.53
C ASN A 20 -8.08 -3.29 11.97
N THR A 21 -7.81 -3.73 10.74
CA THR A 21 -6.54 -3.44 10.10
C THR A 21 -6.49 -2.00 9.59
N ARG A 22 -5.30 -1.40 9.67
CA ARG A 22 -4.98 -0.10 9.07
C ARG A 22 -3.83 -0.28 8.11
N LEU A 23 -3.94 0.36 6.95
CA LEU A 23 -2.87 0.35 5.96
C LEU A 23 -1.64 1.08 6.50
N CYS A 24 -0.46 0.62 6.09
CA CYS A 24 0.79 1.31 6.33
C CYS A 24 0.70 2.77 5.89
N ALA A 25 0.97 3.72 6.80
CA ALA A 25 0.91 5.16 6.48
C ALA A 25 1.87 5.60 5.36
N GLY A 26 2.95 4.84 5.10
CA GLY A 26 3.91 5.14 4.05
C GLY A 26 3.44 4.72 2.67
N CYS A 27 3.25 3.41 2.47
CA CYS A 27 2.92 2.84 1.16
C CYS A 27 1.42 2.68 0.89
N ARG A 28 0.58 2.74 1.92
CA ARG A 28 -0.87 2.51 1.85
C ARG A 28 -1.27 1.18 1.21
N ALA A 29 -0.43 0.15 1.28
CA ALA A 29 -0.68 -1.14 0.65
C ALA A 29 -0.77 -2.31 1.64
N VAL A 30 0.09 -2.38 2.65
CA VAL A 30 0.09 -3.50 3.60
C VAL A 30 -0.75 -3.17 4.83
N PRO A 31 -1.77 -3.97 5.18
CA PRO A 31 -2.59 -3.80 6.38
C PRO A 31 -1.89 -4.34 7.65
N TYR A 32 -2.13 -3.68 8.78
CA TYR A 32 -1.72 -4.13 10.12
C TYR A 32 -2.84 -3.91 11.14
N CYS A 33 -3.08 -4.89 12.01
CA CYS A 33 -4.08 -4.75 13.09
C CYS A 33 -3.58 -3.89 14.26
N SER A 34 -2.29 -3.56 14.32
CA SER A 34 -1.72 -2.70 15.36
C SER A 34 -0.43 -2.00 14.93
N VAL A 35 -0.05 -0.97 15.68
CA VAL A 35 1.21 -0.23 15.46
C VAL A 35 2.42 -1.10 15.81
N GLU A 36 2.29 -2.01 16.77
CA GLU A 36 3.32 -2.96 17.15
C GLU A 36 3.67 -3.90 15.98
N HIS A 37 2.65 -4.48 15.32
CA HIS A 37 2.87 -5.31 14.13
C HIS A 37 3.49 -4.52 12.98
N GLN A 38 3.07 -3.27 12.76
CA GLN A 38 3.70 -2.42 11.75
C GLN A 38 5.17 -2.14 12.07
N ARG A 39 5.52 -1.87 13.34
CA ARG A 39 6.91 -1.62 13.78
C ARG A 39 7.77 -2.86 13.69
N PHE A 40 7.22 -4.01 14.08
CA PHE A 40 7.88 -5.31 14.00
C PHE A 40 8.22 -5.67 12.55
N HIS A 41 7.25 -5.52 11.63
CA HIS A 41 7.47 -5.84 10.21
C HIS A 41 8.24 -4.77 9.44
N ARG A 42 8.45 -3.57 10.02
CA ARG A 42 9.10 -2.44 9.35
C ARG A 42 10.45 -2.77 8.71
N PRO A 43 11.38 -3.50 9.34
CA PRO A 43 12.69 -3.78 8.74
C PRO A 43 12.59 -4.61 7.46
N GLU A 44 11.73 -5.64 7.45
CA GLU A 44 11.48 -6.52 6.31
C GLU A 44 10.69 -5.80 5.20
N HIS A 45 9.65 -5.05 5.59
CA HIS A 45 8.78 -4.33 4.65
C HIS A 45 9.41 -3.08 4.01
N LYS A 46 10.51 -2.53 4.56
CA LYS A 46 11.00 -1.18 4.24
C LYS A 46 11.29 -0.96 2.75
N SER A 47 11.95 -1.91 2.10
CA SER A 47 12.33 -1.83 0.69
C SER A 47 11.10 -1.71 -0.20
N ASP A 48 10.14 -2.62 -0.03
CA ASP A 48 8.91 -2.63 -0.82
C ASP A 48 7.99 -1.46 -0.46
N CYS A 49 7.95 -1.05 0.80
CA CYS A 49 7.25 0.15 1.25
C CYS A 49 7.68 1.38 0.44
N ASN A 50 8.99 1.59 0.28
CA ASN A 50 9.53 2.72 -0.46
C ASN A 50 9.22 2.64 -1.96
N ARG A 51 9.30 1.44 -2.56
CA ARG A 51 9.00 1.22 -3.98
C ARG A 51 7.53 1.52 -4.28
N ILE A 52 6.62 0.97 -3.47
CA ILE A 52 5.18 1.17 -3.61
C ILE A 52 4.83 2.64 -3.39
N LYS A 53 5.38 3.27 -2.34
CA LYS A 53 5.17 4.69 -2.08
C LYS A 53 5.56 5.54 -3.29
N LYS A 54 6.76 5.34 -3.84
CA LYS A 54 7.25 6.08 -5.01
C LYS A 54 6.34 5.89 -6.24
N CYS A 55 5.89 4.66 -6.49
CA CYS A 55 4.96 4.37 -7.58
C CYS A 55 3.61 5.09 -7.38
N GLY A 56 3.05 4.98 -6.17
CA GLY A 56 1.78 5.64 -5.83
C GLY A 56 1.85 7.16 -5.90
N ASP A 57 2.96 7.76 -5.48
CA ASP A 57 3.19 9.21 -5.58
C ASP A 57 3.28 9.65 -7.06
N ALA A 58 3.99 8.90 -7.90
CA ALA A 58 4.05 9.18 -9.34
C ALA A 58 2.68 9.06 -10.02
N MET A 59 1.88 8.04 -9.67
CA MET A 59 0.52 7.88 -10.20
C MET A 59 -0.39 9.05 -9.82
N LYS A 60 -0.31 9.52 -8.57
CA LYS A 60 -1.07 10.69 -8.10
C LYS A 60 -0.70 11.96 -8.84
N GLU A 61 0.59 12.17 -9.10
CA GLU A 61 1.03 13.31 -9.90
C GLU A 61 0.44 13.28 -11.31
N GLN A 62 0.46 12.12 -11.99
CA GLN A 62 -0.16 11.97 -13.31
C GLN A 62 -1.68 12.20 -13.27
N GLU A 63 -2.35 11.70 -12.23
CA GLU A 63 -3.79 11.90 -12.02
C GLU A 63 -4.13 13.39 -11.86
N GLU A 64 -3.37 14.13 -11.04
CA GLU A 64 -3.56 15.57 -10.85
C GLU A 64 -3.32 16.37 -12.14
N ILE A 65 -2.27 16.02 -12.91
CA ILE A 65 -2.02 16.63 -14.22
C ILE A 65 -3.22 16.43 -15.16
N LEU A 66 -3.71 15.18 -15.25
CA LEU A 66 -4.86 14.87 -16.09
C LEU A 66 -6.12 15.62 -15.65
N ARG A 67 -6.37 15.70 -14.34
CA ARG A 67 -7.51 16.45 -13.79
C ARG A 67 -7.44 17.93 -14.16
N ASN A 68 -6.27 18.54 -14.08
CA ASN A 68 -6.10 19.96 -14.44
C ASN A 68 -6.28 20.19 -15.95
N LEU A 69 -5.74 19.31 -16.80
CA LEU A 69 -5.90 19.41 -18.26
C LEU A 69 -7.33 19.21 -18.77
N LEU A 70 -8.18 18.48 -18.03
CA LEU A 70 -9.58 18.24 -18.40
C LEU A 70 -10.54 19.34 -17.91
N VAL A 71 -10.04 20.29 -17.10
CA VAL A 71 -10.81 21.41 -16.55
C VAL A 71 -10.54 22.73 -17.31
N GLU A 72 -9.49 22.76 -18.14
CA GLU A 72 -9.14 23.86 -19.07
C GLU A 72 -9.72 23.62 -20.47
#